data_AF-B0EU87-F1
#
_entry.id   AF-B0EU87-F1
#
_cell.length_a   1.000
_cell.length_b   1.000
_cell.length_c   1.000
_cell.angle_alpha   90.00
_cell.angle_beta   90.00
_cell.angle_gamma   90.00
#
_symmetry.space_group_name_H-M   'P 1'
#
loop_
_entity.id
_entity.type
_entity.pdbx_description
1 polymer ?
#
loop_
_entity_poly.entity_id
_entity_poly.type
_entity_poly.pdbx_seq_one_letter_code
_entity_poly.pdbx_strand_id
1 'polypeptide(L)'
;MADSCIFCKIAQKQIPSTIVYEDDDVFAFKDINPIAPVHILVIPKQHISSLNEITEQDEAFIGKILYKVSLIGKKECPEGYRVINNIGEYAGQTVKHIHFHILGGKKLAWDKL
;
A
#
# COMPACT_ATOMS: atom_id res chain seq x y z
N MET A 1 -12.08 10.82 7.72
CA MET A 1 -13.48 10.31 7.69
C MET A 1 -13.48 9.07 6.81
N ALA A 2 -13.84 7.90 7.37
CA ALA A 2 -13.83 6.64 6.62
C ALA A 2 -14.82 6.64 5.43
N ASP A 3 -15.99 7.29 5.60
CA ASP A 3 -17.08 7.28 4.60
C ASP A 3 -16.76 8.00 3.28
N SER A 4 -15.79 8.92 3.27
CA SER A 4 -15.36 9.65 2.07
C SER A 4 -14.07 9.11 1.46
N CYS A 5 -13.38 8.17 2.14
CA CYS A 5 -12.10 7.66 1.70
C CYS A 5 -12.26 6.58 0.62
N ILE A 6 -11.68 6.80 -0.57
CA ILE A 6 -11.70 5.83 -1.67
C ILE A 6 -11.07 4.47 -1.28
N PHE A 7 -10.00 4.47 -0.47
CA PHE A 7 -9.33 3.24 -0.03
C PHE A 7 -10.11 2.49 1.05
N CYS A 8 -10.82 3.19 1.96
CA CYS A 8 -11.79 2.53 2.83
C CYS A 8 -12.89 1.83 2.03
N LYS A 9 -13.43 2.50 1.01
CA LYS A 9 -14.47 1.92 0.13
C LYS A 9 -13.96 0.72 -0.66
N ILE A 10 -12.71 0.74 -1.14
CA ILE A 10 -12.06 -0.40 -1.79
C ILE A 10 -11.89 -1.56 -0.80
N ALA A 11 -11.37 -1.29 0.40
CA ALA A 11 -11.18 -2.32 1.44
C ALA A 11 -12.50 -2.95 1.91
N GLN A 12 -13.59 -2.20 1.87
CA GLN A 12 -14.96 -2.67 2.14
C GLN A 12 -15.66 -3.27 0.90
N LYS A 13 -14.97 -3.37 -0.23
CA LYS A 13 -15.49 -3.89 -1.51
C LYS A 13 -16.71 -3.13 -2.05
N GLN A 14 -16.87 -1.88 -1.66
CA GLN A 14 -17.89 -0.97 -2.21
C GLN A 14 -17.47 -0.41 -3.57
N ILE A 15 -16.17 -0.34 -3.84
CA ILE A 15 -15.58 0.01 -5.14
C ILE A 15 -14.79 -1.20 -5.64
N PRO A 16 -14.95 -1.61 -6.91
CA PRO A 16 -14.24 -2.76 -7.46
C PRO A 16 -12.72 -2.51 -7.50
N SER A 17 -11.96 -3.57 -7.24
CA SER A 17 -10.51 -3.61 -7.39
C SER A 17 -10.06 -5.02 -7.77
N THR A 18 -8.85 -5.16 -8.34
CA THR A 18 -8.26 -6.49 -8.56
C THR A 18 -7.51 -6.89 -7.30
N ILE A 19 -8.17 -7.71 -6.47
CA ILE A 19 -7.65 -8.16 -5.17
C ILE A 19 -6.45 -9.09 -5.37
N VAL A 20 -5.41 -8.85 -4.59
CA VAL A 20 -4.17 -9.68 -4.52
C VAL A 20 -4.12 -10.46 -3.21
N TYR A 21 -4.46 -9.82 -2.10
CA TYR A 21 -4.47 -10.41 -0.77
C TYR A 21 -5.45 -9.67 0.13
N GLU A 22 -6.08 -10.38 1.07
CA GLU A 22 -6.93 -9.79 2.09
C GLU A 22 -6.88 -10.65 3.36
N ASP A 23 -6.79 -10.00 4.51
CA ASP A 23 -7.10 -10.59 5.82
C ASP A 23 -7.87 -9.59 6.69
N ASP A 24 -7.97 -9.83 8.00
CA ASP A 24 -8.73 -8.98 8.91
C ASP A 24 -8.14 -7.57 9.07
N ASP A 25 -6.84 -7.40 8.84
CA ASP A 25 -6.13 -6.14 9.06
C ASP A 25 -5.76 -5.42 7.76
N VAL A 26 -5.48 -6.17 6.70
CA VAL A 26 -4.84 -5.67 5.47
C VAL A 26 -5.67 -6.02 4.24
N PHE A 27 -5.70 -5.08 3.31
CA PHE A 27 -6.25 -5.26 1.97
C PHE A 27 -5.19 -4.89 0.93
N ALA A 28 -4.93 -5.77 -0.03
CA ALA A 28 -3.96 -5.56 -1.09
C ALA A 28 -4.58 -5.75 -2.47
N PHE A 29 -4.30 -4.84 -3.38
CA PHE A 29 -4.93 -4.79 -4.71
C PHE A 29 -3.98 -4.18 -5.74
N LYS A 30 -4.19 -4.49 -7.02
CA LYS A 30 -3.39 -3.90 -8.10
C LYS A 30 -3.69 -2.41 -8.24
N ASP A 31 -2.64 -1.62 -8.42
CA ASP A 31 -2.79 -0.21 -8.78
C ASP A 31 -3.45 -0.09 -10.16
N ILE A 32 -4.37 0.87 -10.32
CA ILE A 32 -5.08 1.11 -11.59
C ILE A 32 -4.20 1.78 -12.65
N ASN A 33 -3.16 2.51 -12.21
CA ASN A 33 -2.18 3.19 -13.06
C ASN A 33 -0.76 2.65 -12.74
N PRO A 34 -0.44 1.41 -13.16
CA PRO A 34 0.81 0.75 -12.80
C PRO A 34 2.05 1.46 -13.40
N ILE A 35 3.07 1.69 -12.58
CA ILE A 35 4.39 2.23 -13.02
C ILE A 35 5.46 1.13 -13.18
N ALA A 36 5.09 -0.11 -12.88
CA ALA A 36 5.90 -1.31 -13.05
C ALA A 36 4.99 -2.51 -13.40
N PRO A 37 5.50 -3.58 -14.04
CA PRO A 37 4.70 -4.77 -14.38
C PRO A 37 3.96 -5.37 -13.19
N VAL A 38 4.59 -5.36 -12.00
CA VAL A 38 3.90 -5.57 -10.73
C VAL A 38 3.84 -4.22 -10.00
N HIS A 39 2.63 -3.71 -9.81
CA HIS A 39 2.34 -2.54 -8.97
C HIS A 39 1.14 -2.86 -8.08
N ILE A 40 1.39 -3.12 -6.80
CA ILE A 40 0.38 -3.49 -5.82
C ILE A 40 0.35 -2.42 -4.73
N LEU A 41 -0.86 -2.04 -4.31
CA LEU A 41 -1.07 -1.22 -3.12
C LEU A 41 -1.49 -2.11 -1.97
N VAL A 42 -0.83 -1.96 -0.83
CA VAL A 42 -1.18 -2.61 0.43
C VAL A 42 -1.63 -1.54 1.41
N ILE A 43 -2.85 -1.69 1.95
CA ILE A 43 -3.45 -0.75 2.90
C ILE A 43 -3.93 -1.48 4.17
N PRO A 44 -3.87 -0.85 5.35
CA PRO A 44 -4.68 -1.30 6.47
C PRO A 44 -6.16 -1.08 6.15
N LYS A 45 -7.04 -1.97 6.65
CA LYS A 45 -8.49 -1.76 6.65
C LYS A 45 -8.88 -0.62 7.59
N GLN A 46 -8.17 -0.47 8.71
CA GLN A 46 -8.24 0.71 9.57
C GLN A 46 -7.75 1.95 8.80
N HIS A 47 -8.45 3.07 8.94
CA HIS A 47 -8.06 4.33 8.31
C HIS A 47 -6.98 5.04 9.12
N ILE A 48 -5.81 5.23 8.52
CA ILE A 48 -4.71 6.07 9.03
C ILE A 48 -4.29 6.98 7.87
N SER A 49 -4.29 8.31 8.04
CA SER A 49 -4.20 9.22 6.89
C SER A 49 -2.85 9.21 6.17
N SER A 50 -1.76 9.02 6.92
CA SER A 50 -0.38 8.98 6.41
C SER A 50 0.56 8.36 7.45
N LEU A 51 1.84 8.18 7.11
CA LEU A 51 2.87 7.74 8.06
C LEU A 51 3.03 8.71 9.25
N ASN A 52 2.75 10.01 9.06
CA ASN A 52 2.84 11.02 10.13
C ASN A 52 1.76 10.87 11.21
N GLU A 53 0.69 10.12 10.93
CA GLU A 53 -0.40 9.90 11.89
C GLU A 53 -0.16 8.69 12.78
N ILE A 54 0.96 7.98 12.60
CA ILE A 54 1.33 6.82 13.42
C ILE A 54 1.72 7.33 14.80
N THR A 55 1.11 6.74 15.82
CA THR A 55 1.45 6.97 17.23
C THR A 55 2.24 5.79 17.79
N GLU A 56 2.75 5.93 19.02
CA GLU A 56 3.40 4.83 19.75
C GLU A 56 2.46 3.61 19.89
N GLN A 57 1.14 3.85 20.00
CA GLN A 57 0.15 2.78 20.10
C GLN A 57 -0.02 2.00 18.79
N ASP A 58 0.35 2.58 17.66
CA ASP A 58 0.23 1.96 16.33
C ASP A 58 1.49 1.17 15.92
N GLU A 59 2.60 1.28 16.66
CA GLU A 59 3.91 0.73 16.26
C GLU A 59 3.84 -0.76 15.88
N ALA A 60 3.29 -1.58 16.77
CA ALA A 60 3.16 -3.02 16.55
C ALA A 60 2.24 -3.35 15.36
N PHE A 61 1.18 -2.55 15.17
CA PHE A 61 0.24 -2.73 14.06
C PHE A 61 0.90 -2.41 12.72
N ILE A 62 1.65 -1.31 12.63
CA ILE A 62 2.40 -0.95 11.42
C ILE A 62 3.50 -1.98 11.12
N GLY A 63 4.19 -2.49 12.14
CA GLY A 63 5.13 -3.60 12.00
C GLY A 63 4.48 -4.85 11.40
N LYS A 64 3.27 -5.21 11.85
CA LYS A 64 2.47 -6.29 11.27
C LYS A 64 2.13 -6.04 9.80
N ILE A 65 1.73 -4.82 9.43
CA ILE A 65 1.44 -4.48 8.03
C ILE A 65 2.69 -4.61 7.16
N LEU A 66 3.84 -4.07 7.58
CA LEU A 66 5.10 -4.19 6.84
C LEU A 66 5.54 -5.64 6.69
N TYR A 67 5.30 -6.48 7.69
CA TYR A 67 5.50 -7.92 7.56
C TYR A 67 4.61 -8.52 6.46
N LYS A 68 3.32 -8.17 6.41
CA LYS A 68 2.41 -8.60 5.33
C LYS A 68 2.85 -8.08 3.96
N VAL A 69 3.28 -6.82 3.85
CA VAL A 69 3.89 -6.26 2.64
C VAL A 69 5.07 -7.14 2.18
N SER A 70 5.92 -7.59 3.12
CA SER A 70 7.04 -8.46 2.78
C SER A 70 6.62 -9.83 2.26
N LEU A 71 5.56 -10.43 2.83
CA LEU A 71 5.03 -11.72 2.37
C LEU A 71 4.44 -11.61 0.97
N ILE A 72 3.67 -10.56 0.71
CA ILE A 72 3.08 -10.28 -0.60
C ILE A 72 4.21 -10.02 -1.62
N GLY A 73 5.17 -9.15 -1.28
CA GLY A 73 6.28 -8.81 -2.17
C GLY A 73 7.14 -10.02 -2.55
N LYS A 74 7.49 -10.89 -1.58
CA LYS A 74 8.26 -12.12 -1.85
C LYS A 74 7.52 -13.09 -2.77
N LYS A 75 6.20 -13.16 -2.65
CA LYS A 75 5.36 -14.06 -3.46
C LYS A 75 5.18 -13.51 -4.89
N GLU A 76 4.87 -12.23 -5.02
CA GLU A 76 4.50 -11.62 -6.31
C GLU A 76 5.72 -11.12 -7.10
N CYS A 77 6.86 -10.90 -6.43
CA CYS A 77 8.12 -10.41 -7.00
C CYS A 77 9.33 -11.20 -6.46
N PRO A 78 9.48 -12.49 -6.79
CA PRO A 78 10.52 -13.35 -6.22
C PRO A 78 11.96 -12.90 -6.57
N GLU A 79 12.15 -12.19 -7.67
CA GLU A 79 13.45 -11.61 -8.08
C GLU A 79 13.79 -10.30 -7.35
N GLY A 80 12.89 -9.78 -6.52
CA GLY A 80 13.04 -8.55 -5.76
C GLY A 80 12.01 -7.48 -6.10
N TYR A 81 11.79 -6.57 -5.16
CA TYR A 81 10.81 -5.49 -5.26
C TYR A 81 11.25 -4.24 -4.50
N ARG A 82 10.63 -3.09 -4.80
CA ARG A 82 10.76 -1.84 -4.05
C ARG A 82 9.46 -1.56 -3.30
N VAL A 83 9.59 -1.17 -2.02
CA VAL A 83 8.47 -0.67 -1.22
C VAL A 83 8.54 0.85 -1.17
N ILE A 84 7.43 1.54 -1.42
CA ILE A 84 7.33 3.01 -1.33
C ILE A 84 6.13 3.39 -0.47
N ASN A 85 6.28 4.39 0.39
CA ASN A 85 5.19 5.09 1.05
C ASN A 85 5.42 6.59 0.91
N ASN A 86 4.41 7.30 0.42
CA ASN A 86 4.49 8.74 0.14
C ASN A 86 3.79 9.54 1.24
N ILE A 87 4.44 10.60 1.73
CA ILE A 87 3.94 11.47 2.79
C ILE A 87 3.89 12.91 2.28
N GLY A 88 2.70 13.51 2.27
CA GLY A 88 2.53 14.91 1.89
C GLY A 88 2.61 15.17 0.38
N GLU A 89 2.51 16.45 0.03
CA GLU A 89 2.39 16.91 -1.37
C GLU A 89 3.69 16.69 -2.16
N TYR A 90 4.85 17.01 -1.59
CA TYR A 90 6.16 16.87 -2.24
C TYR A 90 6.54 15.42 -2.55
N ALA A 91 5.96 14.44 -1.85
CA ALA A 91 6.12 13.01 -2.14
C ALA A 91 5.03 12.47 -3.09
N GLY A 92 4.06 13.30 -3.51
CA GLY A 92 2.97 12.88 -4.39
C GLY A 92 1.87 12.07 -3.69
N GLN A 93 1.64 12.25 -2.39
CA GLN A 93 0.58 11.53 -1.67
C GLN A 93 -0.82 12.06 -2.05
N THR A 94 -1.49 11.39 -2.98
CA THR A 94 -2.82 11.75 -3.48
C THR A 94 -3.97 11.25 -2.60
N VAL A 95 -3.92 10.00 -2.14
CA VAL A 95 -4.94 9.42 -1.24
C VAL A 95 -4.47 9.52 0.21
N LYS A 96 -5.26 10.17 1.05
CA LYS A 96 -5.01 10.32 2.50
C LYS A 96 -5.48 9.08 3.27
N HIS A 97 -4.91 7.95 2.91
CA HIS A 97 -5.01 6.66 3.60
C HIS A 97 -3.69 5.96 3.36
N ILE A 98 -2.96 5.60 4.42
CA ILE A 98 -1.61 5.05 4.33
C ILE A 98 -1.58 3.82 3.40
N HIS A 99 -0.70 3.85 2.42
CA HIS A 99 -0.57 2.76 1.44
C HIS A 99 0.89 2.51 1.13
N PHE A 100 1.23 1.23 1.00
CA PHE A 100 2.55 0.78 0.62
C PHE A 100 2.49 0.27 -0.81
N HIS A 101 3.21 0.93 -1.70
CA HIS A 101 3.43 0.45 -3.05
C HIS A 101 4.42 -0.70 -3.02
N ILE A 102 4.12 -1.82 -3.67
CA ILE A 102 5.06 -2.88 -4.02
C ILE A 102 5.27 -2.81 -5.52
N LEU A 103 6.51 -2.54 -5.94
CA LEU A 103 6.92 -2.41 -7.34
C LEU A 103 7.88 -3.54 -7.71
N GLY A 104 7.65 -4.21 -8.83
CA GLY A 104 8.54 -5.27 -9.30
C GLY A 104 8.20 -5.80 -10.70
N GLY A 105 8.64 -7.02 -11.00
CA GLY A 105 8.47 -7.65 -12.32
C GLY A 105 9.40 -7.12 -13.41
N LYS A 106 10.40 -6.30 -13.04
CA LYS A 106 11.52 -5.85 -13.89
C LYS A 106 12.64 -5.32 -13.01
N LYS A 107 13.83 -5.13 -13.60
CA LYS A 107 14.88 -4.28 -12.99
C LYS A 107 14.35 -2.85 -12.90
N LEU A 108 14.13 -2.36 -11.68
CA LEU A 108 13.66 -1.00 -11.43
C LEU A 108 14.81 0.00 -11.56
N ALA A 109 14.52 1.17 -12.14
CA ALA A 109 15.49 2.24 -12.27
C ALA A 109 15.80 2.91 -10.92
N TRP A 110 16.94 3.59 -10.85
CA TRP A 110 17.34 4.46 -9.74
C TRP A 110 17.79 5.80 -10.33
N ASP A 111 16.82 6.55 -10.81
CA ASP A 111 17.03 7.85 -11.45
C ASP A 111 17.04 8.97 -10.42
N LYS A 112 17.52 10.16 -10.81
CA LYS A 112 17.27 11.37 -10.01
C LYS A 112 15.75 11.56 -9.92
N LEU A 113 15.23 11.70 -8.70
CA LEU A 113 13.83 12.02 -8.45
C LEU A 113 13.45 13.37 -9.06
#